data_AF-A0A7J5GZ66-F1
#
_entry.id   AF-A0A7J5GZ66-F1
#
_cell.length_a   1.000
_cell.length_b   1.000
_cell.length_c   1.000
_cell.angle_alpha   90.00
_cell.angle_beta   90.00
_cell.angle_gamma   90.00
#
_symmetry.space_group_name_H-M   'P 1'
#
loop_
_entity.id
_entity.type
_entity.pdbx_description
1 polymer ?
#
loop_
_entity_poly.entity_id
_entity_poly.type
_entity_poly.pdbx_seq_one_letter_code
_entity_poly.pdbx_strand_id
1 'polypeptide(L)' 'MLRKEEILERTSNGLAVFKHYLSGNWRIGRNFLNPLYEDSKASCNIYFDRRGGIYKMKDFGNDSYSGD' A
#
# COMPACT_ATOMS: atom_id res chain seq x y z
N MET A 1 -4.34 -22.45 -11.05
CA MET A 1 -4.38 -21.00 -10.76
C MET A 1 -3.91 -20.81 -9.33
N LEU A 2 -3.01 -19.88 -9.04
CA LEU A 2 -2.58 -19.60 -7.66
C LEU A 2 -3.77 -19.06 -6.85
N ARG A 3 -3.96 -19.57 -5.63
CA ARG A 3 -5.00 -19.06 -4.72
C ARG A 3 -4.55 -17.73 -4.12
N LYS A 4 -5.52 -16.89 -3.76
CA LYS A 4 -5.27 -15.58 -3.13
C LYS A 4 -4.33 -15.71 -1.92
N GLU A 5 -4.57 -16.69 -1.06
CA GLU A 5 -3.82 -16.91 0.18
C GLU A 5 -2.36 -17.23 -0.11
N GLU A 6 -2.10 -18.01 -1.14
CA GLU A 6 -0.76 -18.42 -1.54
C GLU A 6 0.02 -17.24 -2.16
N ILE A 7 -0.66 -16.36 -2.90
CA ILE A 7 -0.07 -15.10 -3.40
C ILE A 7 0.28 -14.19 -2.22
N LEU A 8 -0.63 -14.04 -1.26
CA LEU A 8 -0.38 -13.21 -0.07
C LEU A 8 0.79 -13.74 0.76
N GLU A 9 0.85 -15.05 0.99
CA GLU A 9 1.97 -15.68 1.71
C GLU A 9 3.31 -15.43 1.02
N ARG A 10 3.37 -15.65 -0.30
CA ARG A 10 4.58 -15.42 -1.12
C ARG A 10 4.98 -13.94 -1.22
N THR A 11 4.08 -13.01 -0.93
CA THR A 11 4.32 -11.56 -1.01
C THR A 11 4.38 -10.88 0.35
N SER A 12 4.56 -11.65 1.44
CA SER A 12 4.57 -11.12 2.82
C SER A 12 3.31 -10.30 3.12
N ASN A 13 2.15 -10.91 2.85
CA ASN A 13 0.82 -10.32 2.98
C ASN A 13 0.64 -9.03 2.14
N GLY A 14 1.28 -8.96 0.98
CA GLY A 14 1.24 -7.81 0.06
C GLY A 14 2.33 -6.77 0.28
N LEU A 15 3.11 -6.80 1.38
CA LEU A 15 4.14 -5.79 1.62
C LEU A 15 5.23 -5.78 0.54
N ALA A 16 5.61 -6.96 0.05
CA ALA A 16 6.65 -7.08 -0.97
C ALA A 16 6.23 -6.39 -2.28
N VAL A 17 4.93 -6.40 -2.60
CA VAL A 17 4.38 -5.73 -3.79
C VAL A 17 4.59 -4.22 -3.67
N PHE A 18 4.22 -3.61 -2.56
CA PHE A 18 4.42 -2.17 -2.36
C PHE A 18 5.90 -1.79 -2.42
N LYS A 19 6.79 -2.57 -1.78
CA LYS A 19 8.25 -2.31 -1.82
C LYS A 19 8.84 -2.40 -3.23
N HIS A 20 8.29 -3.26 -4.07
CA HIS A 20 8.78 -3.45 -5.43
C HIS A 20 8.31 -2.35 -6.38
N TYR A 21 7.03 -1.96 -6.29
CA TYR A 21 6.41 -1.05 -7.26
C TYR A 21 6.35 0.41 -6.81
N LEU A 22 6.30 0.69 -5.51
CA LEU A 22 6.24 2.06 -5.01
C LEU A 22 7.65 2.55 -4.65
N SER A 23 8.21 3.36 -5.54
CA SER A 23 9.49 4.03 -5.33
C SER A 23 9.40 5.08 -4.21
N GLY A 24 10.56 5.46 -3.67
CA GLY A 24 10.68 6.52 -2.67
C GLY A 24 10.91 5.99 -1.25
N ASN A 25 11.08 6.93 -0.32
CA ASN A 25 11.45 6.62 1.06
C ASN A 25 10.22 6.71 1.98
N TRP A 26 9.24 5.83 1.75
CA TRP A 26 8.05 5.74 2.57
C TRP A 26 8.24 4.78 3.76
N ARG A 27 7.40 4.91 4.78
CA ARG A 27 7.40 4.05 5.96
C ARG A 27 5.98 3.61 6.27
N ILE A 28 5.84 2.34 6.67
CA ILE A 28 4.55 1.76 7.05
C ILE A 28 3.93 2.61 8.17
N GLY A 29 2.65 2.96 8.02
CA GLY A 29 1.88 3.74 8.99
C GLY A 29 2.16 5.24 8.98
N ARG A 30 3.07 5.75 8.15
CA ARG A 30 3.34 7.19 8.01
C ARG A 30 2.87 7.70 6.66
N ASN A 31 2.22 8.86 6.65
CA ASN A 31 1.82 9.49 5.38
C ASN A 31 3.05 9.96 4.58
N PHE A 32 2.97 9.81 3.27
CA PHE A 32 3.95 10.25 2.28
C PHE A 32 3.23 10.84 1.05
N LEU A 33 4.00 11.51 0.19
CA LEU A 33 3.50 12.01 -1.10
C LEU A 33 3.10 10.83 -1.98
N ASN A 34 1.95 10.91 -2.64
CA ASN A 34 1.48 9.82 -3.48
C ASN A 34 2.43 9.63 -4.68
N PRO A 35 2.97 8.42 -4.91
CA PRO A 35 3.88 8.16 -6.04
C PRO A 35 3.15 8.05 -7.39
N LEU A 36 1.81 8.07 -7.42
CA LEU A 36 1.00 7.86 -8.62
C LEU A 36 0.49 9.17 -9.24
N TYR A 37 0.61 10.30 -8.55
CA TYR A 37 0.29 11.63 -9.07
C TYR A 37 0.98 12.71 -8.23
N GLU A 38 1.10 13.93 -8.76
CA GLU A 38 1.69 15.04 -8.00
C GLU A 38 0.73 15.57 -6.93
N ASP A 39 1.03 15.29 -5.66
CA ASP A 39 0.44 15.97 -4.51
C ASP A 39 1.43 16.94 -3.85
N SER A 40 0.91 17.96 -3.18
CA SER A 40 1.71 18.94 -2.42
C SER A 40 1.70 18.67 -0.91
N LYS A 41 0.91 17.70 -0.46
CA LYS A 41 0.74 17.32 0.94
C LYS A 41 0.69 15.81 1.05
N ALA A 42 1.45 15.25 1.99
CA ALA A 42 1.49 13.81 2.22
C ALA A 42 0.10 13.24 2.52
N SER A 43 -0.48 12.51 1.56
CA SER A 43 -1.82 11.95 1.66
C SER A 43 -1.87 10.43 1.54
N CYS A 44 -0.83 9.79 1.00
CA CYS A 44 -0.77 8.35 0.82
C CYS A 44 -0.17 7.65 2.06
N ASN A 45 -0.71 6.49 2.44
CA ASN A 45 -0.25 5.68 3.57
C ASN A 45 -0.31 4.19 3.21
N ILE A 46 0.72 3.43 3.60
CA ILE A 46 0.69 1.97 3.55
C ILE A 46 0.62 1.46 4.99
N TYR A 47 -0.40 0.68 5.31
CA TYR A 47 -0.63 0.17 6.67
C TYR A 47 -0.99 -1.30 6.66
N PHE A 48 -0.79 -1.95 7.80
CA PHE A 48 -1.23 -3.33 8.01
C PHE A 48 -2.67 -3.34 8.53
N ASP A 49 -3.60 -3.84 7.72
CA ASP A 49 -4.96 -4.10 8.14
C ASP A 49 -5.01 -5.37 8.99
N ARG A 50 -5.23 -5.20 10.29
CA ARG A 50 -5.29 -6.32 11.24
C ARG A 50 -6.52 -7.21 11.03
N ARG A 51 -7.59 -6.70 10.44
CA ARG A 51 -8.82 -7.47 10.21
C ARG A 51 -8.63 -8.47 9.06
N GLY A 52 -8.02 -8.03 7.97
CA GLY A 52 -7.71 -8.88 6.82
C GLY A 52 -6.37 -9.60 6.89
N GLY A 53 -5.46 -9.18 7.78
CA GLY A 53 -4.11 -9.73 7.87
C GLY A 53 -3.22 -9.35 6.67
N ILE A 54 -3.53 -8.24 6.00
CA ILE A 54 -2.89 -7.81 4.75
C ILE A 54 -2.44 -6.35 4.81
N TYR A 55 -1.41 -6.01 4.03
CA TYR A 55 -1.03 -4.62 3.81
C TYR A 55 -1.96 -3.97 2.78
N LYS A 56 -2.36 -2.74 3.06
CA LYS A 56 -3.21 -1.91 2.18
C LYS A 56 -2.58 -0.54 1.99
N MET A 57 -2.97 0.12 0.90
CA MET A 57 -2.67 1.52 0.65
C MET A 57 -3.94 2.34 0.80
N LYS A 58 -3.88 3.46 1.51
CA LYS A 58 -4.96 4.45 1.57
C LYS A 58 -4.42 5.78 1.11
N ASP A 59 -5.22 6.50 0.33
CA ASP A 59 -4.97 7.88 0.02
C ASP A 59 -6.06 8.76 0.62
N PHE A 60 -5.66 9.73 1.43
CA PHE A 60 -6.56 10.70 2.08
C PHE A 60 -6.79 11.96 1.21
N GLY A 61 -6.03 12.13 0.12
CA GLY A 61 -6.09 13.27 -0.78
C GLY A 61 -6.96 12.99 -2.00
N ASN A 62 -6.85 11.79 -2.58
CA ASN A 62 -7.71 11.32 -3.65
C ASN A 62 -8.08 9.85 -3.45
N ASP A 63 -9.34 9.60 -3.07
CA ASP A 63 -9.79 8.25 -2.75
C ASP A 63 -9.76 7.28 -3.93
N SER A 64 -9.73 7.81 -5.17
CA SER A 64 -9.60 7.00 -6.40
C SER A 64 -8.28 6.23 -6.49
N TYR A 65 -7.29 6.61 -5.68
CA TYR A 65 -5.99 5.96 -5.56
C TYR A 65 -5.85 5.11 -4.28
N SER A 66 -6.90 4.95 -3.49
CA SER A 66 -6.93 3.99 -2.40
C SER A 66 -7.00 2.55 -2.92
N GLY A 67 -6.32 1.61 -2.26
CA GLY A 67 -6.47 0.18 -2.56
C GLY A 67 -7.73 -0.40 -1.90
N ASP A 68 -8.35 -1.36 -2.58
CA ASP A 68 -9.56 -2.09 -2.12
C ASP A 68 -9.25 -3.11 -0.99
#